data_AF-A0A0D0SAF0-F1
#
_entry.id   AF-A0A0D0SAF0-F1
#
_cell.length_a   1.000
_cell.length_b   1.000
_cell.length_c   1.000
_cell.angle_alpha   90.00
_cell.angle_beta   90.00
_cell.angle_gamma   90.00
#
_symmetry.space_group_name_H-M   'P 1'
#
loop_
_entity.id
_entity.type
_entity.pdbx_description
1 polymer ?
#
loop_
_entity_poly.entity_id
_entity_poly.type
_entity_poly.pdbx_seq_one_letter_code
_entity_poly.pdbx_strand_id
1 'polypeptide(L)'
;MMHEGHHHDHEHCCGEHEHHHDHEHHHHDHDHDHEHCGHHHDHDHEHHHHHHHDHEEVKVAEKYQKVATLLAYMSNHNADHAQELVDMAARLREMGLEDAAAKIEAGVADFKEGNVKLQAALDIVKKAE
;
A
#
# COMPACT_ATOMS: atom_id res chain seq x y z
N MET A 1 -68.69 -7.45 -15.95
CA MET A 1 -67.78 -8.31 -15.17
C MET A 1 -66.50 -7.53 -14.95
N MET A 2 -66.13 -7.32 -13.68
CA MET A 2 -64.82 -7.06 -13.05
C MET A 2 -63.66 -6.57 -13.98
N HIS A 3 -62.87 -5.55 -13.67
CA HIS A 3 -62.45 -5.03 -12.37
C HIS A 3 -61.94 -3.59 -12.55
N GLU A 4 -62.41 -2.67 -11.72
CA GLU A 4 -61.85 -1.33 -11.52
C GLU A 4 -60.61 -1.43 -10.63
N GLY A 5 -59.45 -0.99 -11.13
CA GLY A 5 -58.19 -0.92 -10.38
C GLY A 5 -57.97 0.48 -9.80
N HIS A 6 -57.93 0.57 -8.46
CA HIS A 6 -57.72 1.79 -7.69
C HIS A 6 -56.22 2.10 -7.47
N HIS A 7 -55.89 3.39 -7.64
CA HIS A 7 -54.99 4.27 -6.86
C HIS A 7 -53.64 3.75 -6.31
N HIS A 8 -52.56 4.50 -6.59
CA HIS A 8 -51.77 5.17 -5.55
C HIS A 8 -50.83 6.24 -6.17
N ASP A 9 -50.88 7.46 -5.63
CA ASP A 9 -49.98 8.57 -5.99
C ASP A 9 -48.54 8.32 -5.49
N HIS A 10 -47.54 8.63 -6.32
CA HIS A 10 -46.21 9.03 -5.84
C HIS A 10 -45.45 9.85 -6.90
N GLU A 11 -45.18 11.12 -6.60
CA GLU A 11 -44.17 11.95 -7.29
C GLU A 11 -42.77 11.37 -7.03
N HIS A 12 -41.93 11.22 -8.07
CA HIS A 12 -40.51 10.87 -7.89
C HIS A 12 -39.61 11.87 -8.62
N CYS A 13 -38.87 12.63 -7.81
CA CYS A 13 -37.74 13.45 -8.18
C CYS A 13 -36.49 12.55 -8.28
N CYS A 14 -35.81 12.58 -9.42
CA CYS A 14 -34.81 11.57 -9.81
C CYS A 14 -33.47 11.79 -9.10
N GLY A 15 -33.11 10.87 -8.20
CA GLY A 15 -31.80 10.72 -7.57
C GLY A 15 -30.92 9.64 -8.22
N GLU A 16 -29.67 9.62 -7.78
CA GLU A 16 -28.47 8.84 -8.12
C GLU A 16 -28.65 7.40 -8.62
N HIS A 17 -27.73 6.94 -9.49
CA HIS A 17 -27.68 5.57 -9.99
C HIS A 17 -26.41 4.85 -9.50
N GLU A 18 -26.52 4.19 -8.34
CA GLU A 18 -25.59 3.18 -7.86
C GLU A 18 -26.12 1.79 -8.21
N HIS A 19 -25.30 0.93 -8.80
CA HIS A 19 -25.62 -0.50 -8.97
C HIS A 19 -24.93 -1.31 -7.87
N HIS A 20 -25.73 -1.69 -6.87
CA HIS A 20 -25.39 -2.62 -5.81
C HIS A 20 -25.61 -4.06 -6.29
N HIS A 21 -24.57 -4.89 -6.32
CA HIS A 21 -24.72 -6.33 -6.56
C HIS A 21 -25.11 -7.01 -5.25
N ASP A 22 -26.40 -7.35 -5.13
CA ASP A 22 -26.92 -8.21 -4.09
C ASP A 22 -26.71 -9.68 -4.52
N HIS A 23 -25.92 -10.44 -3.76
CA HIS A 23 -25.90 -11.89 -3.85
C HIS A 23 -26.34 -12.45 -2.50
N GLU A 24 -27.57 -12.95 -2.50
CA GLU A 24 -28.18 -13.78 -1.46
C GLU A 24 -27.23 -14.91 -1.02
N HIS A 25 -26.66 -14.79 0.17
CA HIS A 25 -26.02 -15.91 0.86
C HIS A 25 -27.09 -16.76 1.55
N HIS A 26 -27.67 -17.71 0.82
CA HIS A 26 -28.47 -18.76 1.43
C HIS A 26 -27.57 -19.73 2.20
N HIS A 27 -27.63 -19.63 3.53
CA HIS A 27 -27.09 -20.60 4.47
C HIS A 27 -27.76 -21.98 4.25
N HIS A 28 -26.96 -22.98 3.93
CA HIS A 28 -27.33 -24.38 4.13
C HIS A 28 -26.33 -25.01 5.10
N ASP A 29 -26.78 -25.18 6.34
CA ASP A 29 -26.20 -26.12 7.29
C ASP A 29 -26.39 -27.54 6.74
N HIS A 30 -25.29 -28.19 6.38
CA HIS A 30 -25.26 -29.62 6.14
C HIS A 30 -24.14 -30.24 6.98
N ASP A 31 -24.57 -30.71 8.14
CA ASP A 31 -23.85 -31.67 8.97
C ASP A 31 -23.81 -33.02 8.21
N HIS A 32 -22.61 -33.42 7.79
CA HIS A 32 -22.35 -34.74 7.22
C HIS A 32 -21.16 -35.36 7.94
N ASP A 33 -21.48 -36.14 8.96
CA ASP A 33 -20.65 -37.20 9.50
C ASP A 33 -20.37 -38.23 8.39
N HIS A 34 -19.09 -38.39 8.02
CA HIS A 34 -18.67 -39.44 7.10
C HIS A 34 -17.49 -40.20 7.71
N GLU A 35 -17.84 -41.35 8.30
CA GLU A 35 -16.91 -42.43 8.65
C GLU A 35 -16.07 -42.87 7.44
N HIS A 36 -14.76 -42.95 7.70
CA HIS A 36 -13.64 -43.56 6.96
C HIS A 36 -13.87 -44.23 5.59
N CYS A 37 -13.06 -43.82 4.60
CA CYS A 37 -12.34 -44.79 3.76
C CYS A 37 -11.04 -44.18 3.24
N GLY A 38 -9.93 -44.85 3.54
CA GLY A 38 -8.59 -44.27 3.49
C GLY A 38 -8.05 -44.01 2.10
N HIS A 39 -7.18 -43.00 2.03
CA HIS A 39 -5.93 -43.08 1.29
C HIS A 39 -4.89 -42.24 2.05
N HIS A 40 -4.00 -42.94 2.76
CA HIS A 40 -2.74 -42.40 3.24
C HIS A 40 -1.94 -41.98 2.01
N HIS A 41 -1.82 -40.68 1.77
CA HIS A 41 -0.71 -40.14 1.00
C HIS A 41 0.29 -39.58 2.00
N ASP A 42 1.13 -40.51 2.48
CA ASP A 42 2.40 -40.18 3.11
C ASP A 42 3.27 -39.52 2.04
N HIS A 43 3.28 -38.19 2.07
CA HIS A 43 4.31 -37.42 1.40
C HIS A 43 5.25 -36.92 2.48
N ASP A 44 6.15 -37.82 2.87
CA ASP A 44 7.43 -37.45 3.47
C ASP A 44 8.17 -36.57 2.45
N HIS A 45 8.02 -35.27 2.67
CA HIS A 45 8.86 -34.27 2.06
C HIS A 45 9.68 -33.63 3.16
N GLU A 46 10.66 -34.39 3.63
CA GLU A 46 11.88 -33.89 4.26
C GLU A 46 12.58 -32.92 3.29
N HIS A 47 12.05 -31.70 3.20
CA HIS A 47 12.75 -30.55 2.67
C HIS A 47 13.58 -29.96 3.80
N HIS A 48 14.60 -30.71 4.20
CA HIS A 48 15.70 -30.17 4.99
C HIS A 48 16.58 -29.32 4.09
N HIS A 49 16.05 -28.19 3.64
CA HIS A 49 16.85 -27.09 3.13
C HIS A 49 17.47 -26.39 4.34
N HIS A 50 18.54 -27.00 4.86
CA HIS A 50 19.56 -26.26 5.58
C HIS A 50 20.17 -25.26 4.58
N HIS A 51 19.51 -24.12 4.43
CA HIS A 51 20.21 -22.90 4.09
C HIS A 51 21.04 -22.54 5.32
N HIS A 52 22.20 -23.17 5.40
CA HIS A 52 23.31 -22.66 6.17
C HIS A 52 23.64 -21.31 5.53
N HIS A 53 22.94 -20.26 5.99
CA HIS A 53 23.45 -18.91 5.85
C HIS A 53 24.65 -18.87 6.79
N ASP A 54 25.77 -19.39 6.26
CA ASP A 54 27.09 -19.02 6.72
C ASP A 54 27.08 -17.49 6.65
N HIS A 55 26.87 -16.86 7.79
CA HIS A 55 27.02 -15.42 7.95
C HIS A 55 28.52 -15.15 8.01
N GLU A 56 29.21 -15.65 6.97
CA GLU A 56 30.61 -15.43 6.70
C GLU A 56 30.76 -13.91 6.59
N GLU A 57 31.75 -13.41 7.31
CA GLU A 57 32.03 -12.00 7.54
C GLU A 57 31.70 -11.14 6.31
N VAL A 58 30.55 -10.46 6.33
CA VAL A 58 30.21 -9.46 5.31
C VAL A 58 31.37 -8.48 5.33
N LYS A 59 32.20 -8.51 4.28
CA LYS A 59 33.40 -7.69 4.17
C LYS A 59 32.99 -6.26 4.45
N VAL A 60 33.77 -5.56 5.26
CA VAL A 60 33.43 -4.20 5.69
C VAL A 60 33.09 -3.29 4.49
N ALA A 61 33.76 -3.48 3.34
CA ALA A 61 33.44 -2.84 2.07
C ALA A 61 32.00 -3.12 1.57
N GLU A 62 31.50 -4.35 1.67
CA GLU A 62 30.12 -4.69 1.30
C GLU A 62 29.09 -4.04 2.25
N LYS A 63 29.47 -3.77 3.50
CA LYS A 63 28.60 -3.05 4.45
C LYS A 63 28.45 -1.58 4.05
N TYR A 64 29.56 -0.91 3.69
CA TYR A 64 29.52 0.49 3.24
C TYR A 64 28.74 0.66 1.92
N GLN A 65 28.92 -0.25 0.96
CA GLN A 65 28.17 -0.23 -0.30
C GLN A 65 26.66 -0.35 -0.11
N LYS A 66 26.21 -1.23 0.79
CA LYS A 66 24.78 -1.38 1.14
C LYS A 66 24.23 -0.09 1.73
N VAL A 67 24.96 0.54 2.65
CA VAL A 67 24.55 1.81 3.26
C VAL A 67 24.52 2.94 2.23
N ALA A 68 25.54 3.03 1.36
CA ALA A 68 25.59 4.02 0.29
C ALA A 68 24.41 3.89 -0.68
N THR A 69 24.06 2.65 -1.06
CA THR A 69 22.90 2.36 -1.90
C THR A 69 21.60 2.82 -1.25
N LEU A 70 21.44 2.53 0.05
CA LEU A 70 20.24 2.93 0.79
C LEU A 70 20.14 4.46 0.92
N LEU A 71 21.22 5.17 1.23
CA LEU A 71 21.23 6.63 1.33
C LEU A 71 20.87 7.29 -0.01
N ALA A 72 21.41 6.78 -1.12
CA ALA A 72 21.07 7.26 -2.46
C ALA A 72 19.57 7.04 -2.76
N TYR A 73 19.05 5.86 -2.45
CA TYR A 73 17.64 5.54 -2.64
C TYR A 73 16.72 6.43 -1.80
N MET A 74 17.02 6.62 -0.51
CA MET A 74 16.24 7.48 0.39
C MET A 74 16.21 8.94 -0.10
N SER A 75 17.35 9.46 -0.57
CA SER A 75 17.41 10.82 -1.11
C SER A 75 16.57 10.97 -2.37
N ASN A 76 16.59 9.98 -3.29
CA ASN A 76 15.75 10.03 -4.48
C ASN A 76 14.27 9.93 -4.12
N HIS A 77 13.92 9.00 -3.23
CA HIS A 77 12.54 8.79 -2.80
C HIS A 77 11.92 10.04 -2.18
N ASN A 78 12.69 10.75 -1.35
CA ASN A 78 12.28 12.03 -0.79
C ASN A 78 12.11 13.13 -1.86
N ALA A 79 12.90 13.10 -2.93
CA ALA A 79 12.75 14.05 -4.03
C ALA A 79 11.45 13.78 -4.81
N ASP A 80 11.11 12.52 -5.02
CA ASP A 80 9.85 12.11 -5.64
C ASP A 80 8.65 12.56 -4.78
N HIS A 81 8.68 12.29 -3.47
CA HIS A 81 7.66 12.79 -2.53
C HIS A 81 7.53 14.31 -2.55
N ALA A 82 8.66 15.03 -2.54
CA ALA A 82 8.65 16.48 -2.60
C ALA A 82 7.95 17.00 -3.87
N GLN A 83 8.10 16.31 -5.00
CA GLN A 83 7.43 16.67 -6.26
C GLN A 83 5.92 16.40 -6.18
N GLU A 84 5.51 15.23 -5.68
CA GLU A 84 4.09 14.90 -5.51
C GLU A 84 3.38 15.86 -4.54
N LEU A 85 4.07 16.27 -3.48
CA LEU A 85 3.55 17.22 -2.50
C LEU A 85 3.40 18.64 -3.07
N VAL A 86 4.23 19.05 -4.04
CA VAL A 86 4.04 20.32 -4.75
C VAL A 86 2.72 20.32 -5.53
N ASP A 87 2.42 19.23 -6.24
CA ASP A 87 1.16 19.10 -6.98
C ASP A 87 -0.04 19.06 -6.02
N MET A 88 0.11 18.43 -4.85
CA MET A 88 -0.91 18.42 -3.80
C MET A 88 -1.15 19.82 -3.22
N ALA A 89 -0.09 20.59 -2.94
CA ALA A 89 -0.21 21.96 -2.45
C ALA A 89 -0.95 22.86 -3.47
N ALA A 90 -0.68 22.69 -4.77
CA ALA A 90 -1.41 23.40 -5.83
C ALA A 90 -2.91 23.10 -5.80
N ARG A 91 -3.30 21.81 -5.71
CA ARG A 91 -4.72 21.41 -5.59
C ARG A 91 -5.39 21.98 -4.34
N LEU A 92 -4.68 22.01 -3.20
CA LEU A 92 -5.20 22.60 -1.97
C LEU A 92 -5.47 24.10 -2.11
N ARG A 93 -4.61 24.84 -2.84
CA ARG A 93 -4.84 26.26 -3.16
C ARG A 93 -6.06 26.45 -4.06
N GLU A 94 -6.24 25.60 -5.07
CA GLU A 94 -7.44 25.62 -5.93
C GLU A 94 -8.73 25.40 -5.14
N MET A 95 -8.67 24.62 -4.06
CA MET A 95 -9.78 24.38 -3.13
C MET A 95 -9.97 25.50 -2.07
N GLY A 96 -9.13 26.54 -2.08
CA GLY A 96 -9.17 27.63 -1.11
C GLY A 96 -8.59 27.27 0.28
N LEU A 97 -7.86 26.17 0.39
CA LEU A 97 -7.26 25.66 1.63
C LEU A 97 -5.81 26.14 1.80
N GLU A 98 -5.62 27.46 1.85
CA GLU A 98 -4.30 28.11 1.89
C GLU A 98 -3.41 27.65 3.06
N ASP A 99 -3.97 27.54 4.26
CA ASP A 99 -3.21 27.10 5.44
C ASP A 99 -2.69 25.66 5.28
N ALA A 100 -3.50 24.77 4.68
CA ALA A 100 -3.09 23.40 4.43
C ALA A 100 -1.99 23.34 3.36
N ALA A 101 -2.15 24.09 2.26
CA ALA A 101 -1.13 24.19 1.21
C ALA A 101 0.21 24.69 1.78
N ALA A 102 0.20 25.71 2.62
CA ALA A 102 1.40 26.26 3.26
C ALA A 102 2.11 25.23 4.16
N LYS A 103 1.37 24.35 4.85
CA LYS A 103 1.97 23.26 5.64
C LYS A 103 2.63 22.21 4.75
N ILE A 104 2.00 21.85 3.64
CA ILE A 104 2.59 20.91 2.68
C ILE A 104 3.87 21.49 2.04
N GLU A 105 3.86 22.77 1.67
CA GLU A 105 5.03 23.46 1.13
C GLU A 105 6.20 23.52 2.14
N ALA A 106 5.90 23.69 3.43
CA ALA A 106 6.91 23.57 4.48
C ALA A 106 7.50 22.15 4.53
N GLY A 107 6.67 21.11 4.44
CA GLY A 107 7.13 19.72 4.35
C GLY A 107 7.99 19.45 3.10
N VAL A 108 7.67 20.05 1.95
CA VAL A 108 8.49 20.01 0.74
C VAL A 108 9.88 20.61 1.00
N ALA A 109 9.96 21.72 1.73
CA ALA A 109 11.24 22.33 2.11
C ALA A 109 12.04 21.41 3.05
N ASP A 110 11.38 20.77 4.02
CA ASP A 110 12.01 19.83 4.93
C ASP A 110 12.60 18.60 4.19
N PHE A 111 11.90 18.07 3.18
CA PHE A 111 12.44 17.00 2.32
C PHE A 111 13.71 17.44 1.58
N LYS A 112 13.70 18.66 1.02
CA LYS A 112 14.88 19.21 0.32
C LYS A 112 16.05 19.38 1.26
N GLU A 113 15.82 19.92 2.46
CA GLU A 113 16.87 20.09 3.47
C GLU A 113 17.37 18.75 4.00
N GLY A 114 16.47 17.79 4.21
CA GLY A 114 16.79 16.41 4.56
C GLY A 114 17.70 15.76 3.53
N ASN A 115 17.39 15.95 2.24
CA ASN A 115 18.19 15.40 1.14
C ASN A 115 19.61 15.98 1.07
N VAL A 116 19.81 17.25 1.40
CA VAL A 116 21.16 17.81 1.52
C VAL A 116 21.97 17.05 2.57
N LYS A 117 21.36 16.73 3.72
CA LYS A 117 22.02 15.96 4.79
C LYS A 117 22.27 14.51 4.37
N LEU A 118 21.32 13.86 3.71
CA LEU A 118 21.46 12.49 3.20
C LEU A 118 22.57 12.38 2.15
N GLN A 119 22.66 13.35 1.24
CA GLN A 119 23.72 13.39 0.23
C GLN A 119 25.09 13.63 0.88
N ALA A 120 25.18 14.52 1.87
CA ALA A 120 26.41 14.71 2.62
C ALA A 120 26.86 13.43 3.36
N ALA A 121 25.91 12.69 3.95
CA ALA A 121 26.19 11.39 4.57
C ALA A 121 26.65 10.35 3.53
N LEU A 122 26.00 10.30 2.36
CA LEU A 122 26.38 9.43 1.26
C LEU A 122 27.83 9.68 0.82
N ASP A 123 28.23 10.95 0.69
CA ASP A 123 29.59 11.33 0.31
C ASP A 123 30.62 10.94 1.37
N ILE A 124 30.25 10.94 2.65
CA ILE A 124 31.12 10.45 3.74
C ILE A 124 31.28 8.93 3.64
N VAL A 125 30.17 8.19 3.46
CA VAL A 125 30.20 6.72 3.36
C VAL A 125 31.04 6.26 2.17
N LYS A 126 30.88 6.89 1.00
CA LYS A 126 31.68 6.58 -0.20
C LYS A 126 33.18 6.82 -0.03
N LYS A 127 33.60 7.69 0.90
CA LYS A 127 35.02 7.94 1.21
C LYS A 127 35.58 6.96 2.25
N ALA A 128 34.72 6.22 2.94
CA ALA A 128 35.09 5.23 3.93
C ALA A 128 35.19 3.80 3.35
N GLU A 129 34.75 3.61 2.11
CA GLU A 129 34.97 2.42 1.27
C GLU A 129 36.45 2.24 0.87
#